data_AF-A0A327L4X7-F1
#
_entry.id   AF-A0A327L4X7-F1
#
_cell.length_a   1.000
_cell.length_b   1.000
_cell.length_c   1.000
_cell.angle_alpha   90.00
_cell.angle_beta   90.00
_cell.angle_gamma   90.00
#
_symmetry.space_group_name_H-M   'P 1'
#
loop_
_entity.id
_entity.type
_entity.pdbx_description
1 polymer ?
#
loop_
_entity_poly.entity_id
_entity_poly.type
_entity_poly.pdbx_seq_one_letter_code
_entity_poly.pdbx_strand_id
1 'polypeptide(L)'
;MVHLTTAVGLLAALCTTVSYIPQMKKCWQTGRAGDLSLKMYLILATGIALWVMYGVLQGDAVIVLANSVSLAFLATILVFKLREIAADRAKLRQGATPLRPPAEPAQSSS
;
A
#
# COMPACT_ATOMS: atom_id res chain seq x y z
N MET A 1 -14.55 35.76 -3.74
CA MET A 1 -14.28 34.46 -4.40
C MET A 1 -13.12 33.70 -3.76
N VAL A 2 -11.97 34.33 -3.47
CA VAL A 2 -10.78 33.67 -2.88
C VAL A 2 -11.07 32.88 -1.59
N HIS A 3 -11.87 33.42 -0.66
CA HIS A 3 -12.19 32.74 0.60
C HIS A 3 -12.99 31.43 0.43
N LEU A 4 -13.87 31.35 -0.57
CA LEU A 4 -14.67 30.14 -0.83
C LEU A 4 -13.78 29.02 -1.38
N THR A 5 -12.88 29.35 -2.31
CA THR A 5 -11.94 28.39 -2.89
C THR A 5 -11.03 27.80 -1.82
N THR A 6 -10.49 28.63 -0.92
CA THR A 6 -9.66 28.15 0.20
C THR A 6 -10.45 27.26 1.16
N ALA A 7 -11.69 27.63 1.51
CA ALA A 7 -12.53 26.83 2.40
C ALA A 7 -12.86 25.45 1.81
N VAL A 8 -13.25 25.40 0.52
CA VAL A 8 -13.52 24.15 -0.19
C VAL A 8 -12.27 23.30 -0.30
N GLY A 9 -11.11 23.89 -0.62
CA GLY A 9 -9.84 23.18 -0.70
C GLY A 9 -9.42 22.55 0.64
N LEU A 10 -9.56 23.29 1.75
CA LEU A 10 -9.29 22.78 3.09
C LEU A 10 -10.25 21.67 3.50
N LEU A 11 -11.55 21.82 3.21
CA LEU A 11 -12.54 20.79 3.53
C LEU A 11 -12.30 19.52 2.70
N ALA A 12 -11.96 19.67 1.42
CA ALA A 12 -11.60 18.55 0.55
C ALA A 12 -10.37 17.82 1.11
N ALA A 13 -9.30 18.55 1.47
CA ALA A 13 -8.09 17.97 2.05
C ALA A 13 -8.35 17.27 3.39
N LEU A 14 -9.23 17.83 4.24
CA LEU A 14 -9.64 17.22 5.50
C LEU A 14 -10.42 15.92 5.27
N CYS A 15 -11.42 15.95 4.39
CA CYS A 15 -12.24 14.78 4.07
C CYS A 15 -11.39 13.63 3.51
N THR A 16 -10.48 13.91 2.57
CA THR A 16 -9.60 12.88 2.00
C THR A 16 -8.62 12.34 3.05
N THR A 17 -7.98 13.20 3.84
CA THR A 17 -7.08 12.80 4.92
C THR A 17 -7.76 11.89 5.93
N VAL A 18 -8.95 12.29 6.42
CA VAL A 18 -9.70 11.51 7.41
C VAL A 18 -10.17 10.17 6.84
N SER A 19 -10.47 10.10 5.54
CA SER A 19 -10.88 8.84 4.89
C SER A 19 -9.82 7.72 4.96
N TYR A 20 -8.53 8.07 5.03
CA TYR A 20 -7.44 7.09 5.11
C TYR A 20 -7.21 6.58 6.54
N ILE A 21 -7.66 7.31 7.57
CA ILE A 21 -7.40 6.99 8.98
C ILE A 21 -7.96 5.61 9.38
N PRO A 22 -9.23 5.25 9.08
CA PRO A 22 -9.77 3.95 9.46
C PRO A 22 -8.96 2.79 8.87
N GLN A 23 -8.55 2.92 7.59
CA GLN A 23 -7.79 1.90 6.90
C GLN A 23 -6.36 1.79 7.45
N MET A 24 -5.71 2.91 7.72
CA MET A 24 -4.36 2.93 8.29
C MET A 24 -4.35 2.37 9.71
N LYS A 25 -5.34 2.73 10.54
CA LYS A 25 -5.54 2.14 11.87
C LYS A 25 -5.69 0.63 11.80
N LYS A 26 -6.52 0.12 10.88
CA LYS A 26 -6.67 -1.32 10.65
C LYS A 26 -5.33 -1.97 10.29
N CYS A 27 -4.58 -1.38 9.36
CA CYS A 27 -3.27 -1.90 8.95
C CYS A 27 -2.26 -1.96 10.11
N TRP A 28 -2.23 -0.94 10.98
CA TRP A 28 -1.36 -0.95 12.16
C TRP A 28 -1.79 -1.99 13.20
N GLN A 29 -3.09 -2.16 13.42
CA GLN A 29 -3.60 -3.11 14.41
C GLN A 29 -3.42 -4.58 13.98
N THR A 30 -3.61 -4.88 12.70
CA THR A 30 -3.57 -6.27 12.20
C THR A 30 -2.25 -6.64 11.54
N GLY A 31 -1.40 -5.64 11.21
CA GLY A 31 -0.23 -5.81 10.35
C GLY A 31 -0.58 -6.17 8.90
N ARG A 32 -1.87 -6.16 8.52
CA ARG A 32 -2.38 -6.62 7.22
C ARG A 32 -3.26 -5.56 6.57
N ALA A 33 -3.10 -5.41 5.27
CA ALA A 33 -3.95 -4.54 4.48
C ALA A 33 -5.27 -5.23 4.07
N GLY A 34 -5.41 -6.54 4.33
CA GLY A 34 -6.64 -7.30 4.08
C GLY A 34 -6.90 -7.50 2.59
N ASP A 35 -8.16 -7.67 2.18
CA ASP A 35 -8.54 -8.01 0.78
C ASP A 35 -8.42 -6.86 -0.23
N LEU A 36 -7.64 -5.82 0.10
CA LEU A 36 -7.36 -4.74 -0.83
C LEU A 36 -6.60 -5.25 -2.06
N SER A 37 -7.10 -4.87 -3.24
CA SER A 37 -6.43 -5.14 -4.51
C SER A 37 -5.14 -4.31 -4.62
N LEU A 38 -4.00 -4.99 -4.62
CA LEU A 38 -2.68 -4.37 -4.79
C LEU A 38 -2.63 -3.56 -6.10
N LYS A 39 -3.17 -4.11 -7.20
CA LYS A 39 -3.17 -3.45 -8.51
C LYS A 39 -3.93 -2.12 -8.48
N MET A 40 -5.10 -2.10 -7.83
CA MET A 40 -5.91 -0.89 -7.72
C MET A 40 -5.16 0.21 -6.95
N TYR A 41 -4.53 -0.16 -5.83
CA TYR A 41 -3.77 0.78 -5.00
C TYR A 41 -2.52 1.30 -5.73
N LEU A 42 -1.85 0.47 -6.53
CA LEU A 42 -0.72 0.91 -7.36
C LEU A 42 -1.17 1.91 -8.44
N ILE A 43 -2.26 1.62 -9.15
CA ILE A 43 -2.82 2.54 -10.16
C ILE A 43 -3.20 3.87 -9.51
N LEU A 44 -3.87 3.82 -8.34
CA LEU A 44 -4.25 5.01 -7.60
C LEU A 44 -3.02 5.81 -7.15
N ALA A 45 -1.97 5.16 -6.65
CA ALA A 45 -0.73 5.82 -6.24
C ALA A 45 -0.05 6.51 -7.41
N THR A 46 0.02 5.86 -8.57
CA THR A 46 0.52 6.48 -9.79
C THR A 46 -0.33 7.69 -10.18
N GLY A 47 -1.67 7.56 -10.17
CA GLY A 47 -2.56 8.67 -10.48
C GLY A 47 -2.38 9.87 -9.56
N ILE A 48 -2.28 9.65 -8.24
CA ILE A 48 -2.04 10.72 -7.26
C ILE A 48 -0.65 11.34 -7.44
N ALA A 49 0.38 10.54 -7.73
CA ALA A 49 1.72 11.07 -8.02
C ALA A 49 1.72 11.95 -9.28
N LEU A 50 0.98 11.56 -10.31
CA LEU A 50 0.76 12.39 -11.50
C LEU A 50 0.01 13.69 -11.15
N TRP A 51 -0.97 13.65 -10.25
CA TRP A 51 -1.64 14.86 -9.76
C TRP A 51 -0.72 15.79 -8.98
N VAL A 52 0.20 15.27 -8.18
CA VAL A 52 1.23 16.09 -7.52
C VAL A 52 2.09 16.78 -8.57
N MET A 53 2.60 16.04 -9.57
CA MET A 53 3.38 16.63 -10.65
C MET A 53 2.58 17.69 -11.43
N TYR A 54 1.32 17.40 -11.74
CA TYR A 54 0.43 18.35 -12.40
C TYR A 54 0.23 19.63 -11.57
N GLY A 55 0.01 19.51 -10.26
CA GLY A 55 -0.11 20.66 -9.36
C GLY A 55 1.15 21.53 -9.33
N VAL A 56 2.34 20.91 -9.36
CA VAL A 56 3.62 21.63 -9.45
C VAL A 56 3.71 22.38 -10.77
N LEU A 57 3.37 21.73 -11.89
CA LEU A 57 3.37 22.38 -13.22
C LEU A 57 2.39 23.55 -13.31
N GLN A 58 1.29 23.51 -12.56
CA GLN A 58 0.31 24.59 -12.49
C GLN A 58 0.63 25.67 -11.43
N GLY A 59 1.64 25.46 -10.59
CA GLY A 59 1.92 26.35 -9.45
C GLY A 59 0.82 26.36 -8.38
N ASP A 60 0.00 25.31 -8.30
CA ASP A 60 -1.12 25.22 -7.36
C ASP A 60 -0.72 24.46 -6.09
N ALA A 61 -0.41 25.21 -5.03
CA ALA A 61 -0.04 24.66 -3.75
C ALA A 61 -1.13 23.78 -3.10
N VAL A 62 -2.41 24.06 -3.34
CA VAL A 62 -3.53 23.28 -2.77
C VAL A 62 -3.56 21.89 -3.39
N ILE A 63 -3.44 21.79 -4.71
CA ILE A 63 -3.38 20.51 -5.43
C ILE A 63 -2.16 19.71 -4.97
N VAL A 64 -0.99 20.35 -4.90
CA VAL A 64 0.26 19.70 -4.48
C VAL A 64 0.15 19.15 -3.07
N LEU A 65 -0.27 19.97 -2.10
CA LEU A 65 -0.35 19.57 -0.69
C LEU A 65 -1.38 18.47 -0.47
N ALA A 66 -2.60 18.61 -1.02
CA ALA A 66 -3.67 17.63 -0.84
C ALA A 66 -3.29 16.24 -1.41
N ASN A 67 -2.70 16.20 -2.60
CA ASN A 67 -2.30 14.94 -3.23
C ASN A 67 -1.05 14.36 -2.57
N SER A 68 -0.10 15.18 -2.09
CA SER A 68 1.10 14.69 -1.40
C SER A 68 0.74 13.98 -0.09
N VAL A 69 -0.18 14.56 0.69
CA VAL A 69 -0.69 13.92 1.92
C VAL A 69 -1.40 12.60 1.59
N SER A 70 -2.24 12.60 0.56
CA SER A 70 -2.95 11.39 0.12
C SER A 70 -1.97 10.30 -0.35
N LEU A 71 -0.92 10.67 -1.07
CA LEU A 71 0.13 9.76 -1.53
C LEU A 71 0.88 9.13 -0.36
N ALA A 72 1.17 9.91 0.70
CA ALA A 72 1.85 9.40 1.90
C ALA A 72 1.01 8.34 2.63
N PHE A 73 -0.30 8.57 2.80
CA PHE A 73 -1.20 7.56 3.37
C PHE A 73 -1.27 6.31 2.50
N LEU A 74 -1.41 6.49 1.19
CA LEU A 74 -1.52 5.38 0.25
C LEU A 74 -0.23 4.54 0.19
N ALA A 75 0.93 5.18 0.22
CA ALA A 75 2.23 4.52 0.30
C ALA A 75 2.35 3.70 1.59
N THR A 76 1.90 4.23 2.73
CA THR A 76 1.88 3.51 4.00
C THR A 76 1.05 2.23 3.91
N ILE A 77 -0.18 2.32 3.37
CA ILE A 77 -1.07 1.15 3.18
C ILE A 77 -0.43 0.14 2.22
N LEU A 78 0.20 0.59 1.13
CA LEU A 78 0.90 -0.27 0.17
C LEU A 78 2.07 -1.03 0.82
N VAL A 79 2.85 -0.38 1.70
CA VAL A 79 3.92 -1.05 2.44
C VAL A 79 3.37 -2.20 3.29
N PHE A 80 2.27 -1.99 4.02
CA PHE A 80 1.61 -3.07 4.77
C PHE A 80 1.16 -4.21 3.85
N LYS A 81 0.55 -3.89 2.71
CA LYS A 81 0.09 -4.90 1.74
C LYS A 81 1.25 -5.71 1.16
N LEU A 82 2.37 -5.07 0.81
CA LEU A 82 3.54 -5.74 0.26
C LEU A 82 4.22 -6.65 1.30
N ARG A 83 4.32 -6.19 2.55
CA ARG A 83 4.84 -7.00 3.68
C ARG A 83 3.97 -8.23 3.94
N GLU A 84 2.65 -8.07 3.92
CA GLU A 84 1.69 -9.17 4.04
C GLU A 84 1.90 -10.22 2.94
N ILE A 85 1.97 -9.80 1.67
CA ILE A 85 2.20 -10.70 0.53
C ILE A 85 3.54 -11.43 0.65
N ALA A 86 4.59 -10.73 1.08
CA ALA A 86 5.91 -11.33 1.27
C ALA A 86 5.90 -12.41 2.36
N ALA A 87 5.23 -12.14 3.49
CA ALA A 87 5.09 -13.09 4.58
C ALA A 87 4.28 -14.33 4.16
N ASP A 88 3.19 -14.15 3.42
CA ASP A 88 2.37 -15.26 2.93
C ASP A 88 3.12 -16.13 1.91
N ARG A 89 3.91 -15.52 1.00
CA ARG A 89 4.79 -16.25 0.08
C ARG A 89 5.89 -17.04 0.79
N ALA A 90 6.44 -16.51 1.89
CA ALA A 90 7.46 -17.21 2.67
C ALA A 90 6.90 -18.48 3.33
N LYS A 91 5.68 -18.41 3.89
CA LYS A 91 4.99 -19.57 4.46
C LYS A 91 4.72 -20.67 3.44
N LEU A 92 4.26 -20.29 2.23
CA LEU A 92 4.03 -21.25 1.13
C LEU A 92 5.32 -21.97 0.71
N ARG A 93 6.46 -21.27 0.68
CA ARG A 93 7.76 -21.87 0.35
C ARG A 93 8.23 -22.86 1.42
N GLN A 94 8.00 -22.58 2.69
CA GLN A 94 8.36 -23.49 3.80
C GLN A 94 7.48 -24.74 3.82
N GLY A 95 6.19 -24.60 3.53
CA GLY A 95 5.27 -25.74 3.40
C GLY A 95 5.54 -26.62 2.18
N ALA A 96 6.25 -26.12 1.17
CA ALA A 96 6.64 -26.86 -0.04
C ALA A 96 8.01 -27.58 0.09
N THR A 97 8.53 -27.77 1.31
CA THR A 97 9.80 -28.47 1.54
C THR A 97 9.77 -29.87 0.88
N PRO A 98 10.81 -30.30 0.13
CA PRO A 98 10.74 -31.49 -0.70
C PRO A 98 10.54 -32.75 0.13
N LEU A 99 9.71 -33.68 -0.36
CA LEU A 99 9.72 -35.08 0.09
C LEU A 99 11.18 -35.54 0.06
N ARG A 100 11.75 -35.84 1.22
CA ARG A 100 13.04 -36.53 1.31
C ARG A 100 12.89 -37.77 0.42
N PRO A 101 13.72 -37.96 -0.63
CA PRO A 101 13.66 -39.19 -1.39
C PRO A 101 13.84 -40.35 -0.40
N PRO A 102 13.09 -41.45 -0.55
CA PRO A 102 13.15 -42.57 0.39
C PRO A 102 14.61 -42.95 0.58
N ALA A 103 15.03 -43.10 1.85
CA ALA A 103 16.39 -43.45 2.19
C ALA A 103 16.78 -44.68 1.36
N GLU A 104 17.79 -44.53 0.50
CA GLU A 104 18.32 -45.62 -0.29
C GLU A 104 18.72 -46.73 0.70
N PRO A 105 18.14 -47.94 0.60
CA PRO A 105 18.45 -48.99 1.54
C PRO A 105 19.94 -49.26 1.44
N ALA A 106 20.63 -49.14 2.58
CA ALA A 106 22.06 -49.37 2.70
C ALA A 106 22.40 -50.68 2.01
N GLN A 107 23.04 -50.59 0.84
CA GLN A 107 23.58 -51.76 0.16
C GLN A 107 24.63 -52.32 1.13
N SER A 108 24.29 -53.46 1.73
CA SER A 108 25.18 -54.24 2.56
C SER A 108 26.31 -54.75 1.69
N SER A 109 27.41 -53.99 1.64
CA SER A 109 28.67 -54.46 1.09
C SER A 109 29.16 -55.60 1.98
N SER A 110 29.19 -56.77 1.36
CA SER A 110 29.65 -58.06 1.87
C SER A 110 31.13 -58.07 2.24
#